data_AF-A0A9D4HJZ2-F1
#
_entry.id   AF-A0A9D4HJZ2-F1
#
_cell.length_a   1.000
_cell.length_b   1.000
_cell.length_c   1.000
_cell.angle_alpha   90.00
_cell.angle_beta   90.00
_cell.angle_gamma   90.00
#
_symmetry.space_group_name_H-M   'P 1'
#
loop_
_entity.id
_entity.type
_entity.pdbx_description
1 polymer ?
#
loop_
_entity_poly.entity_id
_entity_poly.type
_entity_poly.pdbx_seq_one_letter_code
_entity_poly.pdbx_strand_id
1 'polypeptide(L)'
;MSLNLETPTRPSSLKSETPTSPSEMLSSSDEVKYNNHTMSDLEDSISHEDNMYSAVKILILNLFPERYIISHSVTGKASNSKLDAKPQFDRRLYNIFLSVIKNKFGSIKDVTA
;
A
#
# COMPACT_ATOMS: atom_id res chain seq x y z
N MET A 1 -71.49 -24.17 -40.00
CA MET A 1 -70.55 -24.84 -39.08
C MET A 1 -69.59 -23.78 -38.59
N SER A 2 -69.78 -23.30 -37.36
CA SER A 2 -68.99 -22.22 -36.76
C SER A 2 -67.66 -22.79 -36.26
N LEU A 3 -66.55 -22.13 -36.56
CA LEU A 3 -65.25 -22.42 -35.99
C LEU A 3 -64.89 -21.30 -35.01
N ASN A 4 -65.12 -21.57 -33.73
CA ASN A 4 -64.50 -20.84 -32.62
C ASN A 4 -63.09 -21.40 -32.43
N LEU A 5 -62.09 -20.53 -32.31
CA LEU A 5 -60.77 -20.91 -31.81
C LEU A 5 -60.32 -19.89 -30.75
N GLU A 6 -60.59 -20.24 -29.49
CA GLU A 6 -59.98 -19.66 -28.30
C GLU A 6 -58.53 -20.15 -28.16
N THR A 7 -57.63 -19.29 -27.66
CA THR A 7 -56.52 -19.60 -26.72
C THR A 7 -55.66 -18.35 -26.46
N PRO A 8 -54.92 -18.23 -25.34
CA PRO A 8 -55.41 -18.30 -23.96
C PRO A 8 -54.83 -17.18 -23.06
N THR A 9 -55.62 -16.78 -22.05
CA THR A 9 -55.11 -16.10 -20.85
C THR A 9 -54.18 -17.04 -20.08
N ARG A 10 -52.97 -16.60 -19.69
CA ARG A 10 -52.21 -17.23 -18.61
C ARG A 10 -51.78 -16.18 -17.56
N PRO A 11 -52.13 -16.37 -16.27
CA PRO A 11 -51.85 -15.43 -15.19
C PRO A 11 -50.55 -15.78 -14.44
N SER A 12 -50.30 -14.97 -13.40
CA SER A 12 -49.55 -15.26 -12.17
C SER A 12 -48.07 -14.87 -12.08
N SER A 13 -47.87 -13.79 -11.32
CA SER A 13 -46.92 -13.63 -10.20
C SER A 13 -45.64 -14.45 -10.20
N LEU A 14 -44.50 -13.75 -10.26
CA LEU A 14 -43.38 -14.03 -9.36
C LEU A 14 -42.76 -12.70 -8.89
N LYS A 15 -43.00 -12.44 -7.60
CA LYS A 15 -42.34 -11.45 -6.77
C LYS A 15 -40.83 -11.70 -6.83
N SER A 16 -40.06 -10.83 -7.48
CA SER A 16 -38.60 -10.86 -7.37
C SER A 16 -38.21 -10.16 -6.07
N GLU A 17 -38.08 -10.98 -5.03
CA GLU A 17 -37.44 -10.60 -3.78
C GLU A 17 -35.95 -10.32 -4.04
N THR A 18 -35.49 -9.26 -3.38
CA THR A 18 -34.12 -8.82 -3.23
C THR A 18 -33.16 -9.99 -2.96
N PRO A 19 -32.07 -10.17 -3.73
CA PRO A 19 -30.90 -10.81 -3.17
C PRO A 19 -30.14 -9.73 -2.38
N THR A 20 -30.38 -9.72 -1.07
CA THR A 20 -29.44 -9.14 -0.10
C THR A 20 -28.09 -9.81 -0.34
N SER A 21 -27.18 -9.11 -0.99
CA SER A 21 -25.79 -9.53 -1.11
C SER A 21 -25.04 -9.10 0.16
N PRO A 22 -24.51 -10.02 0.99
CA PRO A 22 -23.75 -9.66 2.17
C PRO A 22 -22.26 -9.62 1.81
N SER A 23 -21.77 -8.53 1.21
CA SER A 23 -20.34 -8.16 1.26
C SER A 23 -20.07 -6.81 0.59
N GLU A 24 -20.73 -5.77 1.06
CA GLU A 24 -19.96 -4.56 1.33
C GLU A 24 -19.55 -4.64 2.80
N MET A 25 -18.56 -5.50 3.10
CA MET A 25 -17.70 -5.22 4.24
C MET A 25 -16.93 -3.96 3.88
N LEU A 26 -17.58 -2.82 4.14
CA LEU A 26 -16.94 -1.55 4.43
C LEU A 26 -15.96 -1.80 5.58
N SER A 27 -14.79 -2.33 5.27
CA SER A 27 -13.61 -2.10 6.09
C SER A 27 -13.08 -0.72 5.73
N SER A 28 -13.91 0.31 5.95
CA SER A 28 -13.44 1.69 6.09
C SER A 28 -12.83 1.85 7.48
N SER A 29 -11.76 1.07 7.74
CA SER A 29 -10.64 1.68 8.42
C SER A 29 -9.87 2.37 7.30
N ASP A 30 -9.90 3.70 7.26
CA ASP A 30 -8.97 4.48 6.43
C ASP A 30 -7.56 4.23 6.98
N GLU A 31 -7.04 3.05 6.68
CA GLU A 31 -5.73 2.61 7.13
C GLU A 31 -4.70 3.52 6.46
N VAL A 32 -3.85 4.14 7.27
CA VAL A 32 -2.92 5.16 6.78
C VAL A 32 -1.99 4.52 5.76
N LYS A 33 -2.07 4.97 4.51
CA LYS A 33 -1.22 4.49 3.42
C LYS A 33 0.05 5.34 3.28
N TYR A 34 1.16 4.66 3.09
CA TYR A 34 2.49 5.17 2.81
C TYR A 34 2.92 4.71 1.43
N ASN A 35 2.70 5.55 0.42
CA ASN A 35 2.94 5.19 -0.98
C ASN A 35 2.24 3.88 -1.40
N ASN A 36 0.93 3.77 -1.11
CA ASN A 36 0.09 2.59 -1.34
C ASN A 36 0.34 1.37 -0.44
N HIS A 37 1.29 1.44 0.50
CA HIS A 37 1.54 0.40 1.50
C HIS A 37 0.97 0.78 2.86
N THR A 38 0.39 -0.18 3.58
CA THR A 38 0.10 -0.05 5.01
C THR A 38 1.38 -0.24 5.83
N MET A 39 1.33 0.03 7.14
CA MET A 39 2.47 -0.29 8.02
C MET A 39 2.74 -1.80 8.05
N SER A 40 1.68 -2.62 8.10
CA SER A 40 1.80 -4.08 8.09
C SER A 40 2.49 -4.57 6.82
N ASP A 41 2.08 -4.07 5.64
CA ASP A 41 2.69 -4.47 4.36
C ASP A 41 4.22 -4.24 4.36
N LEU A 42 4.66 -3.15 4.97
CA LEU A 42 6.08 -2.79 5.04
C LEU A 42 6.84 -3.69 6.01
N GLU A 43 6.27 -3.98 7.18
CA GLU A 43 6.86 -4.89 8.17
C GLU A 43 6.92 -6.32 7.62
N ASP A 44 5.85 -6.78 6.98
CA ASP A 44 5.74 -8.10 6.36
C ASP A 44 6.76 -8.27 5.22
N SER A 45 6.97 -7.22 4.40
CA SER A 45 7.91 -7.24 3.28
C SER A 45 9.35 -7.53 3.67
N ILE A 46 9.73 -7.23 4.92
CA ILE A 46 11.06 -7.51 5.45
C ILE A 46 11.04 -8.56 6.53
N SER A 47 9.90 -9.16 6.90
CA SER A 47 9.77 -10.01 8.09
C SER A 47 10.79 -11.17 8.13
N HIS A 48 11.11 -11.75 6.97
CA HIS A 48 12.02 -12.90 6.83
C HIS A 48 13.48 -12.51 6.51
N GLU A 49 13.78 -11.21 6.43
CA GLU A 49 15.12 -10.71 6.09
C GLU A 49 16.04 -10.56 7.30
N ASP A 50 16.99 -11.46 7.48
CA ASP A 50 17.94 -11.38 8.60
C ASP A 50 19.03 -10.31 8.39
N ASN A 51 19.27 -9.92 7.13
CA ASN A 51 20.29 -8.95 6.78
C ASN A 51 19.71 -7.53 6.72
N MET A 52 20.24 -6.62 7.56
CA MET A 52 19.78 -5.23 7.61
C MET A 52 19.91 -4.51 6.25
N TYR A 53 20.99 -4.75 5.50
CA TYR A 53 21.18 -4.11 4.19
C TYR A 53 20.14 -4.59 3.17
N SER A 54 19.86 -5.90 3.14
CA SER A 54 18.81 -6.47 2.28
C SER A 54 17.44 -5.89 2.62
N ALA A 55 17.08 -5.87 3.91
CA ALA A 55 15.82 -5.30 4.38
C ALA A 55 15.69 -3.81 4.04
N VAL A 56 16.74 -3.02 4.24
CA VAL A 56 16.78 -1.60 3.86
C VAL A 56 16.52 -1.43 2.36
N LYS A 57 17.16 -2.26 1.52
CA LYS A 57 17.00 -2.19 0.07
C LYS A 57 15.56 -2.54 -0.37
N ILE A 58 14.96 -3.57 0.21
CA ILE A 58 13.56 -3.94 -0.09
C ILE A 58 12.63 -2.80 0.30
N LEU A 59 12.77 -2.31 1.54
CA LEU A 59 11.88 -1.31 2.09
C LEU A 59 11.96 0.03 1.36
N ILE A 60 13.17 0.48 1.00
CA ILE A 60 13.34 1.74 0.28
C ILE A 60 12.75 1.68 -1.14
N LEU A 61 12.80 0.51 -1.79
CA LEU A 61 12.22 0.30 -3.13
C LEU A 61 10.69 0.20 -3.09
N ASN A 62 10.09 -0.28 -2.00
CA ASN A 62 8.64 -0.25 -1.80
C ASN A 62 8.14 1.20 -1.59
N LEU A 63 8.88 1.99 -0.83
CA LEU A 63 8.48 3.36 -0.48
C LEU A 63 8.79 4.40 -1.57
N PHE A 64 9.82 4.16 -2.39
CA PHE A 64 10.28 5.12 -3.38
C PHE A 64 10.65 4.43 -4.70
N PRO A 65 10.24 4.97 -5.86
CA PRO A 65 10.69 4.44 -7.13
C PRO A 65 12.20 4.72 -7.33
N GLU A 66 12.90 3.84 -8.05
CA GLU A 66 14.36 3.94 -8.22
C GLU A 66 14.84 5.32 -8.70
N ARG A 67 14.13 5.90 -9.68
CA ARG A 67 14.42 7.26 -10.18
C ARG A 67 14.37 8.33 -9.08
N TYR A 68 13.48 8.17 -8.10
CA TYR A 68 13.36 9.06 -6.96
C TYR A 68 14.55 8.88 -6.03
N ILE A 69 14.93 7.64 -5.73
CA ILE A 69 16.11 7.32 -4.89
C ILE A 69 17.38 7.93 -5.46
N ILE A 70 17.58 7.84 -6.78
CA ILE A 70 18.77 8.37 -7.45
C ILE A 70 18.80 9.90 -7.44
N SER A 71 17.64 10.56 -7.50
CA SER A 71 17.54 12.03 -7.57
C SER A 71 17.42 12.73 -6.22
N HIS A 72 17.20 11.99 -5.12
CA HIS A 72 17.04 12.54 -3.78
C HIS A 72 18.21 12.18 -2.86
N SER A 73 18.28 12.84 -1.72
CA SER A 73 19.25 12.58 -0.67
C SER A 73 18.59 12.51 0.71
N VAL A 74 19.29 11.91 1.67
CA VAL A 74 18.79 11.77 3.04
C VAL A 74 18.68 13.12 3.75
N THR A 75 19.61 14.04 3.49
CA THR A 75 19.73 15.29 4.26
C THR A 75 19.36 16.54 3.47
N GLY A 76 19.20 16.44 2.15
CA GLY A 76 18.98 17.60 1.28
C GLY A 76 20.21 18.51 1.16
N LYS A 77 21.38 18.11 1.70
CA LYS A 77 22.59 18.94 1.73
C LYS A 77 23.49 18.61 0.55
N ALA A 78 24.10 19.62 -0.06
CA ALA A 78 25.17 19.43 -1.03
C ALA A 78 26.39 18.80 -0.33
N SER A 79 27.09 17.93 -1.06
CA SER A 79 28.43 17.52 -0.67
C SER A 79 29.37 18.72 -0.74
N ASN A 80 30.40 18.79 0.10
CA ASN A 80 31.43 19.83 0.04
C ASN A 80 32.12 19.92 -1.34
N SER A 81 32.03 18.85 -2.14
CA SER A 81 32.58 18.73 -3.49
C SER A 81 31.58 18.99 -4.62
N LYS A 82 30.32 19.34 -4.32
CA LYS A 82 29.26 19.57 -5.30
C LYS A 82 28.60 20.92 -5.05
N LEU A 83 28.28 21.62 -6.14
CA LEU A 83 27.61 22.92 -6.07
C LEU A 83 26.11 22.76 -5.83
N ASP A 84 25.49 21.74 -6.42
CA ASP A 84 24.06 21.51 -6.32
C ASP A 84 23.70 20.43 -5.31
N ALA A 85 22.74 20.74 -4.43
CA ALA A 85 22.16 19.80 -3.50
C ALA A 85 21.02 19.01 -4.16
N LYS A 86 20.98 17.70 -3.94
CA LYS A 86 19.78 16.91 -4.26
C LYS A 86 18.68 17.20 -3.24
N PRO A 87 17.41 17.28 -3.67
CA PRO A 87 16.28 17.43 -2.73
C PRO A 87 16.28 16.31 -1.68
N GLN A 88 15.71 16.60 -0.51
CA GLN A 88 15.56 15.61 0.56
C GLN A 88 14.43 14.63 0.23
N PHE A 89 14.56 13.36 0.64
CA PHE A 89 13.43 12.42 0.66
C PHE A 89 12.20 13.00 1.37
N ASP A 90 11.00 12.60 0.93
CA ASP A 90 9.77 12.86 1.68
C ASP A 90 9.95 12.44 3.14
N ARG A 91 9.87 13.43 4.04
CA ARG A 91 10.22 13.23 5.44
C ARG A 91 9.25 12.28 6.15
N ARG A 92 7.97 12.27 5.74
CA ARG A 92 6.96 11.38 6.33
C ARG A 92 7.28 9.93 5.98
N LEU A 93 7.50 9.65 4.69
CA LEU A 93 7.85 8.31 4.22
C LEU A 93 9.21 7.85 4.75
N TYR A 94 10.19 8.76 4.82
CA TYR A 94 11.51 8.46 5.38
C TYR A 94 11.45 8.12 6.87
N ASN A 95 10.59 8.78 7.65
CA ASN A 95 10.40 8.44 9.07
C ASN A 95 9.75 7.07 9.25
N ILE A 96 8.81 6.69 8.38
CA ILE A 96 8.20 5.35 8.38
C ILE A 96 9.25 4.30 8.04
N PHE A 97 10.04 4.53 7.00
CA PHE A 97 11.21 3.70 6.67
C PHE A 97 12.10 3.45 7.89
N LEU A 98 12.50 4.53 8.60
CA LEU A 98 13.31 4.40 9.81
C LEU A 98 12.61 3.65 10.93
N SER A 99 11.31 3.87 11.11
CA SER A 99 10.51 3.21 12.15
C SER A 99 10.46 1.69 11.95
N VAL A 100 10.18 1.24 10.73
CA VAL A 100 10.09 -0.18 10.37
C VAL A 100 11.44 -0.88 10.57
N ILE A 101 12.54 -0.28 10.08
CA ILE A 101 13.89 -0.84 10.27
C ILE A 101 14.26 -0.90 11.76
N LYS A 102 13.96 0.16 12.52
CA LYS A 102 14.23 0.20 13.96
C LYS A 102 13.40 -0.82 14.73
N ASN A 103 12.14 -1.04 14.35
CA ASN A 103 11.28 -2.04 14.98
C ASN A 103 11.85 -3.45 14.78
N LYS A 104 12.34 -3.75 13.57
CA LYS A 104 12.90 -5.06 13.24
C LYS A 104 14.29 -5.31 13.83
N PHE A 105 15.23 -4.38 13.67
CA PHE A 105 16.66 -4.61 13.98
C PHE A 105 17.13 -3.90 15.26
N GLY A 106 16.27 -3.14 15.92
CA GLY A 106 16.62 -2.35 17.10
C GLY A 106 17.27 -1.01 16.75
N SER A 107 17.89 -0.40 17.76
CA SER A 107 18.47 0.95 17.63
C SER A 107 19.81 0.90 16.89
N ILE A 108 19.92 1.62 15.78
CA ILE A 108 21.15 1.70 14.92
C ILE A 108 22.31 2.45 15.62
N LYS A 109 22.17 2.78 16.92
CA LYS A 109 23.14 3.60 17.67
C LYS A 109 24.44 2.87 18.03
N ASP A 110 24.52 1.55 17.84
CA ASP A 110 25.69 0.75 18.25
C ASP A 110 26.70 0.47 17.12
N VAL A 111 26.55 1.07 15.93
CA VAL A 111 27.46 0.85 14.77
C VAL A 111 28.40 2.04 14.51
N THR A 112 28.44 3.02 15.42
CA THR A 112 29.43 4.09 15.40
C THR A 112 30.01 4.28 16.80
N ALA A 113 30.88 3.35 17.21
CA ALA A 113 31.82 3.51 18.31
C ALA A 113 33.24 3.27 17.77
#